data_AF-A0A239P0U2-F1
#
_entry.id   AF-A0A239P0U2-F1
#
_cell.length_a   1.000
_cell.length_b   1.000
_cell.length_c   1.000
_cell.angle_alpha   90.00
_cell.angle_beta   90.00
_cell.angle_gamma   90.00
#
_symmetry.space_group_name_H-M   'P 1'
#
loop_
_entity.id
_entity.type
_entity.pdbx_description
1 polymer ?
#
loop_
_entity_poly.entity_id
_entity_poly.type
_entity_poly.pdbx_seq_one_letter_code
_entity_poly.pdbx_strand_id
1 'polypeptide(L)' 'MIGRTYLERGQPVVVLLRWGPGGGPRNVLIQRTDGSQVVRPFRGLRRLPAPPL' A
#
# COMPACT_ATOMS: atom_id res chain seq x y z
N MET A 1 5.76 2.02 -1.94
CA MET A 1 6.96 2.33 -1.13
C MET A 1 6.50 2.53 0.30
N ILE A 2 7.29 2.11 1.29
CA ILE A 2 6.94 2.25 2.72
C ILE A 2 6.67 3.73 3.05
N GLY A 3 5.68 3.98 3.90
CA GLY A 3 5.21 5.30 4.32
C GLY A 3 4.37 6.05 3.28
N ARG A 4 4.26 5.54 2.04
CA ARG A 4 3.44 6.19 1.00
C ARG A 4 1.99 5.73 1.07
N THR A 5 1.10 6.68 0.79
CA THR A 5 -0.33 6.45 0.63
C THR A 5 -0.67 6.04 -0.81
N TYR A 6 -1.51 5.03 -0.93
CA TYR A 6 -2.05 4.49 -2.18
C TYR A 6 -3.57 4.37 -2.08
N LEU A 7 -4.21 4.02 -3.20
CA LEU A 7 -5.62 3.71 -3.27
C LEU A 7 -5.84 2.20 -3.43
N GLU A 8 -6.56 1.60 -2.49
CA GLU A 8 -7.18 0.28 -2.60
C GLU A 8 -8.66 0.48 -2.96
N ARG A 9 -9.06 0.13 -4.20
CA ARG A 9 -10.44 0.31 -4.68
C ARG A 9 -11.00 1.74 -4.44
N GLY A 10 -10.15 2.76 -4.60
CA GLY A 10 -10.50 4.16 -4.39
C GLY A 10 -10.37 4.65 -2.95
N GLN A 11 -10.07 3.77 -1.99
CA GLN A 11 -9.90 4.13 -0.58
C GLN A 11 -8.41 4.28 -0.20
N PRO A 12 -8.04 5.30 0.60
CA PRO A 12 -6.66 5.50 1.02
C PRO A 12 -6.13 4.35 1.90
N VAL A 13 -4.91 3.90 1.60
CA VAL A 13 -4.17 2.93 2.41
C VAL A 13 -2.70 3.32 2.50
N VAL A 14 -2.06 3.08 3.64
CA VAL A 14 -0.63 3.37 3.83
C VAL A 14 0.17 2.08 3.80
N VAL A 15 1.25 2.03 3.00
CA VAL A 15 2.15 0.88 2.99
C VAL A 15 3.08 0.95 4.20
N LEU A 16 2.98 -0.01 5.12
CA LEU A 16 3.80 -0.11 6.32
C LEU A 16 5.07 -0.93 6.11
N LEU A 17 5.00 -2.00 5.31
CA LEU A 17 6.12 -2.92 5.11
C LEU A 17 6.10 -3.52 3.71
N ARG A 18 7.30 -3.83 3.20
CA ARG A 18 7.54 -4.59 1.97
C ARG A 18 8.62 -5.65 2.25
N TRP A 19 8.42 -6.85 1.72
CA TRP A 19 9.39 -7.94 1.82
C TRP A 19 10.49 -7.81 0.76
N GLY A 20 11.71 -8.23 1.13
CA GLY A 20 12.94 -8.10 0.34
C GLY A 20 13.01 -8.99 -0.90
N PRO A 21 14.17 -9.00 -1.61
CA PRO A 21 14.33 -9.64 -2.92
C PRO A 21 14.24 -11.19 -2.94
N GLY A 22 14.03 -11.86 -1.80
CA GLY A 22 14.23 -13.31 -1.66
C GLY A 22 13.06 -14.16 -1.13
N GLY A 23 11.78 -13.85 -1.44
CA GLY A 23 10.77 -14.92 -1.42
C GLY A 23 9.46 -14.74 -0.63
N GLY A 24 9.11 -13.53 -0.20
CA GLY A 24 7.69 -13.23 0.05
C GLY A 24 6.98 -13.00 -1.29
N PRO A 25 5.66 -13.25 -1.42
CA PRO A 25 4.91 -12.71 -2.56
C PRO A 25 5.16 -11.19 -2.62
N ARG A 26 4.98 -10.54 -3.77
CA ARG A 26 5.13 -9.06 -3.93
C ARG A 26 4.02 -8.31 -3.17
N ASN A 27 3.84 -8.66 -1.92
CA ASN A 27 2.86 -8.18 -1.00
C ASN A 27 3.43 -6.96 -0.28
N VAL A 28 2.51 -6.19 0.26
CA VAL A 28 2.76 -5.07 1.16
C VAL A 28 1.84 -5.26 2.37
N LEU A 29 2.34 -4.90 3.55
CA LEU A 29 1.47 -4.64 4.69
C LEU A 29 0.88 -3.26 4.45
N ILE A 30 -0.43 -3.17 4.44
CA ILE A 30 -1.14 -1.89 4.38
C ILE A 30 -1.92 -1.66 5.66
N GLN A 31 -2.11 -0.38 6.00
CA GLN A 31 -3.09 0.06 6.98
C GLN A 31 -4.20 0.81 6.26
N ARG A 32 -5.45 0.43 6.54
CA ARG A 32 -6.66 1.11 6.06
C ARG A 32 -7.04 2.28 6.98
N THR A 33 -7.98 3.09 6.53
CA THR A 33 -8.50 4.24 7.30
C THR A 33 -9.17 3.84 8.61
N ASP A 34 -9.72 2.64 8.71
CA ASP A 34 -10.30 2.06 9.93
C ASP A 34 -9.25 1.50 10.92
N GLY A 35 -7.96 1.60 10.58
CA GLY A 35 -6.85 1.10 11.39
C GLY A 35 -6.53 -0.38 11.17
N SER A 36 -7.33 -1.12 10.38
CA SER A 36 -7.06 -2.53 10.09
C SER A 36 -5.79 -2.70 9.25
N GLN A 37 -5.04 -3.77 9.53
CA GLN A 37 -3.80 -4.12 8.84
C GLN A 37 -3.96 -5.40 8.02
N VAL A 38 -3.54 -5.36 6.75
CA VAL A 38 -3.68 -6.48 5.83
C VAL A 38 -2.41 -6.66 5.00
N VAL A 39 -1.96 -7.92 4.86
CA VAL A 39 -0.93 -8.30 3.89
C VAL A 39 -1.59 -8.67 2.57
N ARG A 40 -1.26 -7.98 1.48
CA ARG A 40 -1.82 -8.26 0.15
C ARG A 40 -0.85 -7.93 -0.98
N PRO A 41 -1.06 -8.43 -2.21
CA PRO A 41 -0.26 -8.03 -3.37
C PRO A 41 -0.29 -6.51 -3.57
N PHE A 42 0.88 -5.94 -3.90
CA PHE A 42 1.01 -4.54 -4.30
C PHE A 42 0.25 -4.24 -5.61
N ARG A 43 0.04 -5.27 -6.43
CA ARG A 43 -0.76 -5.17 -7.66
C ARG A 43 -2.17 -4.63 -7.33
N GLY A 44 -2.59 -3.65 -8.11
CA GLY A 44 -3.92 -3.01 -7.99
C GLY A 44 -3.97 -1.80 -7.06
N LEU A 45 -2.92 -1.53 -6.29
CA LEU A 45 -2.80 -0.27 -5.54
C LEU A 45 -2.42 0.85 -6.51
N ARG A 46 -3.20 1.93 -6.53
CA ARG A 46 -2.95 3.09 -7.39
C ARG A 46 -2.27 4.20 -6.61
N ARG A 47 -1.32 4.89 -7.22
CA ARG A 47 -0.67 6.06 -6.61
C ARG A 47 -1.71 7.18 -6.50
N LEU A 48 -1.74 7.90 -5.38
CA LEU A 48 -2.47 9.15 -5.31
C LEU A 48 -1.90 10.13 -6.36
N PRO A 49 -2.75 10.93 -7.03
CA PRO A 49 -2.28 12.06 -7.81
C PRO A 49 -1.40 12.96 -6.93
N ALA A 50 -0.37 13.58 -7.51
CA ALA A 50 0.30 14.65 -6.81
C ALA A 50 -0.74 15.76 -6.53
N PRO A 51 -0.68 16.45 -5.38
CA PRO A 51 -1.48 17.66 -5.18
C PRO A 51 -1.21 18.62 -6.34
N PRO A 52 -2.22 19.34 -6.85
CA PRO A 52 -1.96 20.48 -7.71
C PRO A 52 -1.04 21.47 -6.98
N LEU A 53 -0.06 22.00 -7.71
CA LEU A 53 0.88 23.02 -7.22
C LEU A 53 0.15 24.28 -6.80
#